data_AF-A0A439KP07-F1
#
_entry.id   AF-A0A439KP07-F1
#
_cell.length_a   1.000
_cell.length_b   1.000
_cell.length_c   1.000
_cell.angle_alpha   90.00
_cell.angle_beta   90.00
_cell.angle_gamma   90.00
#
_symmetry.space_group_name_H-M   'P 1'
#
loop_
_entity.id
_entity.type
_entity.pdbx_description
1 polymer ?
#
loop_
_entity_poly.entity_id
_entity_poly.type
_entity_poly.pdbx_seq_one_letter_code
_entity_poly.pdbx_strand_id
1 'polypeptide(L)'
;MNYRLEVAGQLDRTITQEESVWAIEHIMSRSPEIAELGIRPGYACQYDMSPDHLPIVDEIPGAKGTFVITGSSGHGFKLGPAMGEVVAKWALGQRQELLRKFSLHRFE
;
A
#
# COMPACT_ATOMS: atom_id res chain seq x y z
N MET A 1 -1.99 -14.66 -12.44
CA MET A 1 -3.14 -13.74 -12.51
C MET A 1 -2.67 -12.31 -12.76
N ASN A 2 -3.46 -11.48 -13.44
CA ASN A 2 -3.20 -10.04 -13.59
C ASN A 2 -4.13 -9.27 -12.63
N TYR A 3 -3.55 -8.66 -11.60
CA TYR A 3 -4.28 -7.95 -10.53
C TYR A 3 -4.25 -6.43 -10.71
N ARG A 4 -3.76 -5.94 -11.85
CA ARG A 4 -3.68 -4.51 -12.11
C ARG A 4 -5.05 -3.99 -12.49
N LEU A 5 -5.51 -2.98 -11.77
CA LEU A 5 -6.72 -2.25 -12.12
C LEU A 5 -6.45 -1.33 -13.31
N GLU A 6 -7.29 -1.41 -14.34
CA GLU A 6 -7.30 -0.44 -15.44
C GLU A 6 -8.20 0.76 -15.13
N VAL A 7 -9.27 0.54 -14.37
CA VAL A 7 -10.24 1.56 -13.98
C VAL A 7 -10.31 1.65 -12.47
N ALA A 8 -10.15 2.87 -11.93
CA ALA A 8 -10.27 3.12 -10.51
C ALA A 8 -11.66 2.69 -9.99
N GLY A 9 -11.69 1.98 -8.86
CA GLY A 9 -12.92 1.50 -8.24
C GLY A 9 -13.50 0.20 -8.81
N GLN A 10 -13.00 -0.31 -9.94
CA GLN A 10 -13.39 -1.60 -10.50
C GLN A 10 -12.56 -2.75 -9.91
N LEU A 11 -12.61 -2.91 -8.59
CA LEU A 11 -11.88 -3.96 -7.88
C LEU A 11 -12.68 -5.27 -7.88
N ASP A 12 -12.17 -6.29 -8.55
CA ASP A 12 -12.59 -7.67 -8.30
C ASP A 12 -12.09 -8.10 -6.91
N ARG A 13 -13.02 -8.50 -6.05
CA ARG A 13 -12.74 -8.97 -4.69
C ARG A 13 -12.89 -10.48 -4.55
N THR A 14 -13.19 -11.16 -5.66
CA THR A 14 -13.34 -12.61 -5.69
C THR A 14 -11.97 -13.24 -5.45
N ILE A 15 -11.92 -14.17 -4.49
CA ILE A 15 -10.76 -15.04 -4.30
C ILE A 15 -11.21 -16.44 -4.70
N THR A 16 -10.59 -16.97 -5.74
CA THR A 16 -10.86 -18.31 -6.23
C THR A 16 -10.17 -19.36 -5.36
N GLN A 17 -10.70 -20.59 -5.40
CA GLN A 17 -10.04 -21.71 -4.74
C GLN A 17 -8.67 -21.99 -5.36
N GLU A 18 -8.53 -21.84 -6.68
CA GLU A 18 -7.27 -22.00 -7.40
C GLU A 18 -6.19 -21.02 -6.90
N GLU A 19 -6.53 -19.75 -6.69
CA GLU A 19 -5.62 -18.76 -6.09
C GLU A 19 -5.19 -19.15 -4.67
N SER A 20 -6.13 -19.70 -3.90
CA SER A 20 -5.85 -20.13 -2.52
C SER A 20 -4.91 -21.33 -2.51
N VAL A 21 -5.12 -22.31 -3.39
CA VAL A 21 -4.23 -23.47 -3.58
C VAL A 21 -2.84 -23.00 -4.03
N TRP A 22 -2.78 -22.12 -5.04
CA TRP A 22 -1.52 -21.55 -5.51
C TRP A 22 -0.72 -20.88 -4.38
N ALA A 23 -1.37 -20.08 -3.53
CA ALA A 23 -0.71 -19.43 -2.41
C ALA A 23 -0.16 -20.43 -1.38
N ILE A 24 -0.92 -21.49 -1.08
CA ILE A 24 -0.51 -22.53 -0.13
C ILE A 24 0.67 -23.33 -0.66
N GLU A 25 0.66 -23.75 -1.93
CA GLU A 25 1.77 -24.48 -2.56
C GLU A 25 3.10 -23.73 -2.45
N HIS A 26 3.09 -22.39 -2.58
CA HIS A 26 4.29 -21.56 -2.43
C HIS A 26 4.80 -21.49 -0.98
N ILE A 27 3.91 -21.56 0.01
CA ILE A 27 4.24 -21.48 1.43
C ILE A 27 4.72 -22.84 1.96
N MET A 28 4.20 -23.96 1.43
CA MET A 28 4.49 -25.32 1.90
C MET A 28 5.98 -25.67 1.92
N SER A 29 6.78 -25.10 1.00
CA SER A 29 8.24 -25.30 1.01
C SER A 29 8.93 -24.82 2.29
N ARG A 30 8.30 -23.89 3.03
CA ARG A 30 8.83 -23.31 4.28
C ARG A 30 8.05 -23.70 5.52
N SER A 31 6.78 -24.10 5.36
CA SER A 31 5.87 -24.45 6.46
C SER A 31 4.95 -25.59 6.02
N PRO A 32 5.46 -26.83 5.91
CA PRO A 32 4.72 -27.97 5.34
C PRO A 32 3.40 -28.27 6.07
N GLU A 33 3.34 -28.04 7.37
CA GLU A 33 2.18 -28.28 8.24
C GLU A 33 0.95 -27.47 7.82
N ILE A 34 1.12 -26.41 7.04
CA ILE A 34 0.01 -25.59 6.54
C ILE A 34 -0.93 -26.37 5.62
N ALA A 35 -0.44 -27.42 4.95
CA ALA A 35 -1.23 -28.25 4.04
C ALA A 35 -2.40 -28.97 4.76
N GLU A 36 -2.22 -29.25 6.05
CA GLU A 36 -3.20 -29.98 6.87
C GLU A 36 -4.27 -29.06 7.48
N LEU A 37 -4.14 -27.74 7.37
CA LEU A 37 -5.03 -26.77 8.04
C LEU A 37 -6.32 -26.44 7.26
N GLY A 38 -6.41 -26.90 6.02
CA GLY A 38 -7.52 -26.58 5.11
C GLY A 38 -7.53 -25.13 4.63
N ILE A 39 -8.37 -24.83 3.64
CA ILE A 39 -8.48 -23.50 3.01
C ILE A 39 -9.68 -22.75 3.61
N ARG A 40 -9.44 -21.53 4.09
CA ARG A 40 -10.50 -20.59 4.47
C ARG A 40 -10.73 -19.54 3.37
N PRO A 41 -11.91 -18.91 3.30
CA PRO A 41 -12.14 -17.79 2.39
C PRO A 41 -11.07 -16.69 2.56
N GLY A 42 -10.55 -16.22 1.43
CA GLY A 42 -9.59 -15.12 1.39
C GLY A 42 -10.25 -13.75 1.30
N TYR A 43 -9.41 -12.71 1.29
CA TYR A 43 -9.81 -11.32 1.07
C TYR A 43 -8.92 -10.70 -0.01
N ALA A 44 -9.52 -9.86 -0.86
CA ALA A 44 -8.80 -9.03 -1.81
C ALA A 44 -9.01 -7.54 -1.48
N CYS A 45 -7.95 -6.76 -1.63
CA CYS A 45 -7.95 -5.31 -1.48
C CYS A 45 -7.06 -4.66 -2.54
N GLN A 46 -7.26 -3.37 -2.76
CA GLN A 46 -6.45 -2.60 -3.68
C GLN A 46 -5.10 -2.24 -3.02
N TYR A 47 -4.03 -2.37 -3.79
CA TYR A 47 -2.73 -1.81 -3.46
C TYR A 47 -2.57 -0.43 -4.09
N ASP A 48 -2.25 0.57 -3.25
CA ASP A 48 -1.98 1.94 -3.67
C ASP A 48 -0.52 2.06 -4.12
N MET A 49 -0.25 1.75 -5.39
CA MET A 49 1.11 1.71 -5.93
C MET A 49 1.56 3.07 -6.46
N SER A 50 2.74 3.52 -6.05
CA SER A 50 3.48 4.62 -6.71
C SER A 50 4.47 4.05 -7.75
N PRO A 51 4.90 4.86 -8.75
CA PRO A 51 5.84 4.39 -9.79
C PRO A 51 7.18 3.85 -9.27
N ASP A 52 7.66 4.35 -8.13
CA ASP A 52 8.93 3.97 -7.52
C ASP A 52 8.77 3.12 -6.25
N HIS A 53 7.55 2.69 -5.95
CA HIS A 53 7.19 1.92 -4.76
C HIS A 53 7.46 2.61 -3.41
N LEU A 54 7.69 3.93 -3.42
CA LEU A 54 7.83 4.74 -2.22
C LEU A 54 6.55 5.56 -1.93
N PRO A 55 6.24 5.82 -0.65
CA PRO A 55 5.11 6.69 -0.30
C PRO A 55 5.18 8.06 -0.97
N ILE A 56 4.01 8.62 -1.25
CA ILE A 56 3.83 10.02 -1.67
C ILE A 56 3.28 10.78 -0.47
N VAL A 57 4.03 11.77 -0.03
CA VAL A 57 3.69 12.65 1.09
C VAL A 57 3.90 14.09 0.66
N ASP A 58 2.80 14.83 0.51
CA ASP A 58 2.87 16.23 0.07
C ASP A 58 1.70 17.08 0.59
N GLU A 59 1.82 18.39 0.42
CA GLU A 59 0.70 19.33 0.47
C GLU A 59 0.09 19.41 -0.94
N ILE A 60 -1.23 19.32 -1.05
CA ILE A 60 -1.89 19.31 -2.37
C ILE A 60 -1.70 20.67 -3.07
N PRO A 61 -1.15 20.69 -4.29
CA PRO A 61 -1.00 21.93 -5.06
C PRO A 61 -2.33 22.66 -5.23
N GLY A 62 -2.35 23.95 -4.86
CA GLY A 62 -3.56 24.78 -4.92
C GLY A 62 -4.52 24.63 -3.75
N ALA A 63 -4.24 23.77 -2.76
CA ALA A 63 -5.08 23.55 -1.58
C ALA A 63 -4.27 23.66 -0.27
N LYS A 64 -3.97 24.89 0.14
CA LYS A 64 -3.18 25.17 1.35
C LYS A 64 -3.78 24.51 2.60
N GLY A 65 -2.93 23.87 3.40
CA GLY A 65 -3.29 23.15 4.62
C GLY A 65 -3.88 21.75 4.37
N THR A 66 -3.92 21.30 3.11
CA THR A 66 -4.43 19.96 2.75
C THR A 66 -3.27 19.05 2.42
N PHE A 67 -3.06 18.03 3.26
CA PHE A 67 -1.95 17.08 3.12
C PHE A 67 -2.44 15.74 2.57
N VAL A 68 -1.58 15.05 1.82
CA VAL A 68 -1.82 13.70 1.31
C VAL A 68 -0.72 12.75 1.77
N ILE A 69 -1.13 11.54 2.15
CA ILE A 69 -0.27 10.39 2.35
C ILE A 69 -0.89 9.26 1.52
N THR A 70 -0.24 8.85 0.45
CA THR A 70 -0.76 7.84 -0.49
C THR A 70 0.38 7.09 -1.18
N GLY A 71 0.08 6.14 -2.06
CA GLY A 71 1.08 5.44 -2.85
C GLY A 71 2.00 4.57 -1.98
N SER A 72 1.51 4.10 -0.84
CA SER A 72 2.31 3.40 0.17
C SER A 72 2.87 2.06 -0.33
N SER A 73 2.35 1.55 -1.45
CA SER A 73 2.87 0.38 -2.16
C SER A 73 3.02 -0.85 -1.26
N GLY A 74 2.03 -1.07 -0.38
CA GLY A 74 2.00 -2.17 0.59
C GLY A 74 2.68 -1.91 1.93
N HIS A 75 3.24 -0.71 2.13
CA HIS A 75 3.96 -0.35 3.35
C HIS A 75 3.14 0.56 4.27
N GLY A 76 1.93 0.96 3.88
CA GLY A 76 1.09 1.89 4.64
C GLY A 76 0.80 1.44 6.07
N PHE A 77 0.53 0.14 6.29
CA PHE A 77 0.27 -0.38 7.64
C PHE A 77 1.48 -0.22 8.57
N LYS A 78 2.68 -0.61 8.13
CA LYS A 78 3.89 -0.56 8.97
C LYS A 78 4.40 0.87 9.18
N LEU A 79 4.20 1.74 8.18
CA LEU A 79 4.71 3.13 8.21
C LEU A 79 3.69 4.14 8.75
N GLY A 80 2.41 3.78 8.81
CA GLY A 80 1.29 4.68 9.13
C GLY A 80 1.53 5.56 10.36
N PRO A 81 1.91 4.99 11.53
CA PRO A 81 2.15 5.79 12.73
C PRO A 81 3.24 6.85 12.54
N ALA A 82 4.39 6.47 11.97
CA ALA A 82 5.51 7.39 11.76
C ALA A 82 5.16 8.47 10.71
N MET A 83 4.49 8.08 9.62
CA MET A 83 4.06 9.02 8.57
C MET A 83 3.05 10.05 9.11
N GLY A 84 2.07 9.59 9.91
CA GLY A 84 1.11 10.47 10.55
C GLY A 84 1.77 11.51 11.46
N GLU A 85 2.75 11.08 12.28
CA GLU A 85 3.49 11.99 13.15
C GLU A 85 4.28 13.05 12.35
N VAL A 86 4.99 12.63 11.30
CA VAL A 86 5.82 13.53 10.49
C VAL A 86 4.94 14.55 9.73
N VAL A 87 3.78 14.13 9.21
CA VAL A 87 2.83 15.04 8.55
C VAL A 87 2.12 15.96 9.54
N ALA A 88 1.79 15.49 10.75
CA ALA A 88 1.24 16.35 11.80
C ALA A 88 2.23 17.46 12.20
N LYS A 89 3.53 17.14 12.31
CA LYS A 89 4.59 18.13 12.52
C LYS A 89 4.68 19.12 11.36
N TRP A 90 4.59 18.65 10.11
CA TRP A 90 4.56 19.54 8.95
C TRP A 90 3.34 20.48 8.99
N ALA A 91 2.16 20.00 9.37
CA ALA A 91 0.97 20.85 9.52
C ALA A 91 1.14 21.98 10.55
N LEU A 92 2.05 21.81 11.53
CA LEU A 92 2.45 22.83 12.51
C LEU A 92 3.63 23.70 12.05
N GLY A 93 4.03 23.63 10.78
CA GLY A 93 5.14 24.39 10.20
C GLY A 93 6.52 23.75 10.40
N GLN A 94 6.59 22.52 10.92
CA GLN A 94 7.85 21.81 11.22
C GLN A 94 8.13 20.71 10.18
N ARG A 95 8.26 21.09 8.91
CA ARG A 95 8.56 20.13 7.84
C ARG A 95 9.92 19.49 8.05
N GLN A 96 9.97 18.16 8.03
CA GLN A 96 11.23 17.41 8.14
C GLN A 96 11.87 17.21 6.76
N GLU A 97 13.20 17.34 6.66
CA GLU A 97 13.95 17.20 5.40
C GLU A 97 13.75 15.82 4.75
N LEU A 98 13.52 14.77 5.54
CA LEU A 98 13.29 13.42 5.01
C LEU A 98 12.11 13.36 4.02
N LEU A 99 11.10 14.23 4.21
CA LEU A 99 9.90 14.27 3.37
C LEU A 99 10.21 14.69 1.93
N ARG A 100 11.36 15.31 1.67
CA ARG A 100 11.78 15.67 0.30
C ARG A 100 11.84 14.45 -0.62
N LYS A 101 12.22 13.28 -0.08
CA LYS A 101 12.27 12.02 -0.83
C LYS A 101 10.89 11.46 -1.20
N PHE A 102 9.84 11.91 -0.51
CA PHE A 102 8.47 11.43 -0.68
C PHE A 102 7.58 12.47 -1.36
N SER A 103 8.11 13.62 -1.77
CA SER A 103 7.36 14.66 -2.46
C SER A 103 6.75 14.13 -3.76
N LEU A 104 5.57 14.63 -4.12
CA LEU A 104 4.91 14.38 -5.39
C LEU A 104 5.76 14.86 -6.57
N HIS A 105 6.47 15.98 -6.39
CA HIS A 105 7.33 16.60 -7.41
C HIS A 105 8.56 15.76 -7.80
N ARG A 106 8.81 14.62 -7.17
CA ARG A 106 9.94 13.74 -7.55
C ARG A 106 9.72 13.00 -8.88
N PHE A 107 8.51 13.07 -9.43
CA PHE A 107 8.14 12.45 -10.70
C PHE A 107 7.97 13.46 -11.84
N GLU A 108 8.19 14.75 -11.57
CA GLU A 108 8.14 15.85 -12.54
C GLU A 108 9.51 16.10 -13.19
#